data_AF-A0A158L2G4-F1
#
_entry.id   AF-A0A158L2G4-F1
#
_cell.length_a   1.000
_cell.length_b   1.000
_cell.length_c   1.000
_cell.angle_alpha   90.00
_cell.angle_beta   90.00
_cell.angle_gamma   90.00
#
_symmetry.space_group_name_H-M   'P 1'
#
loop_
_entity.id
_entity.type
_entity.pdbx_description
1 polymer ?
#
loop_
_entity_poly.entity_id
_entity_poly.type
_entity_poly.pdbx_seq_one_letter_code
_entity_poly.pdbx_strand_id
1 'polypeptide(L)'
;MALVPCRVAGERATSPTLLQVEYDGQRLATSLSVVPPGPVVIQVNNTGSTRGSLLLINWPPEVVAQAVKPPLEFEPYLSGGSLVARQTFRRLFRSERVDEKEGLGIRQVTFVFTDLKGSTVMYERLGDLNVYGLVRQHFSLLEMVAQRHWFPGANCSVSHVGRVKLVATGERRRPLSFP
;
A
#
# COMPACT_ATOMS: atom_id res chain seq x y z
N MET A 1 -6.87 -11.37 -16.39
CA MET A 1 -7.00 -9.91 -16.22
C MET A 1 -7.99 -9.43 -17.27
N ALA A 2 -9.11 -8.84 -16.87
CA ALA A 2 -10.06 -8.28 -17.84
C ALA A 2 -9.46 -7.02 -18.46
N LEU A 3 -9.47 -6.93 -19.79
CA LEU A 3 -8.95 -5.80 -20.54
C LEU A 3 -10.07 -5.23 -21.40
N VAL A 4 -10.22 -3.91 -21.38
CA VAL A 4 -11.15 -3.20 -22.27
C VAL A 4 -10.36 -2.18 -23.06
N PRO A 5 -10.23 -2.35 -24.39
CA PRO A 5 -9.57 -1.35 -25.22
C PRO A 5 -10.47 -0.13 -25.37
N CYS A 6 -9.87 1.06 -25.25
CA CYS A 6 -10.52 2.33 -25.56
C CYS A 6 -9.64 3.08 -26.56
N ARG A 7 -10.17 3.41 -27.73
CA ARG A 7 -9.40 4.07 -28.80
C ARG A 7 -9.41 5.57 -28.60
N VAL A 8 -8.30 6.24 -28.90
CA VAL A 8 -8.28 7.71 -28.98
C VAL A 8 -8.48 8.14 -30.44
N ALA A 9 -9.58 8.83 -30.75
CA ALA A 9 -9.88 9.28 -32.11
C ALA A 9 -10.91 10.42 -32.14
N GLY A 10 -10.95 11.19 -33.23
CA GLY A 10 -11.86 12.31 -33.42
C GLY A 10 -11.20 13.67 -33.21
N GLU A 11 -12.01 14.72 -33.16
CA GLU A 11 -11.53 16.08 -32.90
C GLU A 11 -11.08 16.25 -31.44
N ARG A 12 -10.12 17.16 -31.22
CA ARG A 12 -9.59 17.41 -29.88
C ARG A 12 -10.67 18.05 -29.00
N ALA A 13 -11.01 17.38 -27.91
CA ALA A 13 -11.91 17.93 -26.91
C ALA A 13 -11.26 19.12 -26.18
N THR A 14 -12.01 20.22 -26.09
CA THR A 14 -11.60 21.45 -25.38
C THR A 14 -11.98 21.40 -23.90
N SER A 15 -12.94 20.55 -23.52
CA SER A 15 -13.34 20.28 -22.14
C SER A 15 -12.98 18.84 -21.73
N PRO A 16 -12.83 18.56 -20.42
CA PRO A 16 -12.54 17.21 -19.97
C PRO A 16 -13.63 16.21 -20.36
N THR A 17 -13.23 15.13 -21.03
CA THR A 17 -14.14 14.03 -21.37
C THR A 17 -14.25 13.07 -20.18
N LEU A 18 -15.47 12.73 -19.77
CA LEU A 18 -15.70 11.76 -18.70
C LEU A 18 -15.77 10.33 -19.28
N LEU A 19 -14.86 9.46 -18.83
CA LEU A 19 -14.87 8.03 -19.10
C LEU A 19 -15.25 7.28 -17.82
N GLN A 20 -16.44 6.67 -17.79
CA GLN A 20 -16.88 5.84 -16.69
C GLN A 20 -16.45 4.39 -16.91
N VAL A 21 -15.95 3.77 -15.85
CA VAL A 21 -15.45 2.39 -15.84
C VAL A 21 -16.16 1.64 -14.72
N GLU A 22 -16.88 0.59 -15.08
CA GLU A 22 -17.56 -0.31 -14.13
C GLU A 22 -16.77 -1.61 -14.00
N TYR A 23 -16.53 -2.05 -12.76
CA TYR A 23 -15.88 -3.32 -12.46
C TYR A 23 -16.71 -4.12 -11.46
N ASP A 24 -17.13 -5.33 -11.84
CA ASP A 24 -18.01 -6.20 -11.04
C ASP A 24 -17.25 -7.26 -10.20
N GLY A 25 -15.91 -7.25 -10.25
CA GLY A 25 -15.07 -8.29 -9.64
C GLY A 25 -14.52 -9.33 -10.64
N GLN A 26 -15.06 -9.39 -11.86
CA GLN A 26 -14.56 -10.27 -12.93
C GLN A 26 -14.40 -9.56 -14.28
N ARG A 27 -15.33 -8.67 -14.62
CA ARG A 27 -15.43 -7.96 -15.88
C ARG A 27 -15.22 -6.47 -15.67
N LEU A 28 -14.73 -5.83 -16.72
CA LEU A 28 -14.56 -4.39 -16.79
C LEU A 28 -15.40 -3.91 -17.98
N ALA A 29 -16.10 -2.79 -17.83
CA ALA A 29 -16.90 -2.17 -18.89
C ALA A 29 -16.66 -0.67 -18.89
N THR A 30 -16.67 -0.05 -20.07
CA THR A 30 -16.46 1.39 -20.25
C THR A 30 -17.70 2.05 -20.85
N SER A 31 -18.01 3.27 -20.45
CA SER A 31 -19.12 4.04 -21.04
C SER A 31 -18.86 4.46 -22.49
N LEU A 32 -17.60 4.50 -22.90
CA LEU A 32 -17.16 4.88 -24.25
C LEU A 32 -16.17 3.83 -24.79
N SER A 33 -16.30 3.50 -26.08
CA SER A 33 -15.33 2.70 -26.84
C SER A 33 -14.26 3.57 -27.53
N VAL A 34 -14.55 4.85 -27.72
CA VAL A 34 -13.68 5.86 -28.32
C VAL A 34 -13.72 7.13 -27.47
N VAL A 35 -12.55 7.70 -27.18
CA VAL A 35 -12.39 8.96 -26.45
C VAL A 35 -11.68 9.97 -27.35
N PRO A 36 -12.17 11.22 -27.49
CA PRO A 36 -11.49 12.25 -28.25
C PRO A 36 -10.13 12.60 -27.63
N PRO A 37 -9.13 13.02 -28.42
CA PRO A 37 -7.89 13.57 -27.88
C PRO A 37 -8.18 14.75 -26.95
N GLY A 38 -7.58 14.80 -25.76
CA GLY A 38 -7.81 15.89 -24.80
C GLY A 38 -7.74 15.42 -23.36
N PRO A 39 -8.05 16.31 -22.39
CA PRO A 39 -8.14 15.92 -20.99
C PRO A 39 -9.24 14.88 -20.78
N VAL A 40 -8.94 13.80 -20.06
CA VAL A 40 -9.90 12.73 -19.75
C VAL A 40 -9.97 12.54 -18.23
N VAL A 41 -11.18 12.55 -17.69
CA VAL A 41 -11.46 12.17 -16.31
C VAL A 41 -11.96 10.73 -16.32
N ILE A 42 -11.25 9.84 -15.64
CA ILE A 42 -11.63 8.43 -15.54
C ILE A 42 -12.28 8.21 -14.18
N GLN A 43 -13.57 7.89 -14.18
CA GLN A 43 -14.31 7.52 -12.97
C GLN A 43 -14.46 6.01 -12.92
N VAL A 44 -13.94 5.40 -11.86
CA VAL A 44 -13.94 3.95 -11.68
C VAL A 44 -14.88 3.61 -10.55
N ASN A 45 -15.91 2.82 -10.85
CA ASN A 45 -16.83 2.27 -9.89
C ASN A 45 -16.58 0.77 -9.75
N ASN A 46 -16.27 0.33 -8.54
CA ASN A 46 -16.13 -1.09 -8.23
C ASN A 46 -17.40 -1.54 -7.49
N THR A 47 -18.26 -2.26 -8.19
CA THR A 47 -19.51 -2.83 -7.66
C THR A 47 -19.32 -4.25 -7.12
N GLY A 48 -18.14 -4.84 -7.31
CA GLY A 48 -17.78 -6.15 -6.80
C GLY A 48 -17.48 -6.18 -5.29
N SER A 49 -17.56 -7.37 -4.70
CA SER A 49 -17.22 -7.62 -3.29
C SER A 49 -15.72 -7.67 -3.01
N THR A 50 -14.89 -7.73 -4.06
CA THR A 50 -13.43 -7.79 -3.96
C THR A 50 -12.79 -6.47 -4.37
N ARG A 51 -11.70 -6.08 -3.70
CA ARG A 51 -10.88 -4.95 -4.16
C ARG A 51 -10.12 -5.34 -5.43
N GLY A 52 -10.38 -4.63 -6.53
CA GLY A 52 -9.61 -4.73 -7.77
C GLY A 52 -8.42 -3.76 -7.83
N SER A 53 -7.49 -4.01 -8.75
CA SER A 53 -6.49 -3.02 -9.18
C SER A 53 -6.81 -2.63 -10.63
N LEU A 54 -6.78 -1.33 -10.93
CA LEU A 54 -6.89 -0.83 -12.30
C LEU A 54 -5.51 -0.47 -12.81
N LEU A 55 -5.21 -0.90 -14.03
CA LEU A 55 -4.00 -0.52 -14.75
C LEU A 55 -4.39 0.13 -16.07
N LEU A 56 -3.95 1.38 -16.26
CA LEU A 56 -4.11 2.12 -17.51
C LEU A 56 -2.79 2.03 -18.26
N ILE A 57 -2.83 1.56 -19.52
CA ILE A 57 -1.63 1.45 -20.33
C ILE A 57 -1.94 1.92 -21.74
N ASN A 58 -1.08 2.78 -22.25
CA ASN A 58 -1.06 3.13 -23.66
C ASN A 58 -0.17 2.13 -24.40
N TRP A 59 -0.76 1.24 -25.18
CA TRP A 59 -0.03 0.24 -25.94
C TRP A 59 0.18 0.70 -27.38
N PRO A 60 1.33 0.38 -27.99
CA PRO A 60 1.53 0.60 -29.42
C PRO A 60 0.42 -0.10 -30.23
N PRO A 61 -0.03 0.47 -31.37
CA PRO A 61 -1.10 -0.10 -32.19
C PRO A 61 -0.89 -1.57 -32.54
N GLU A 62 0.37 -1.96 -32.77
CA GLU A 62 0.78 -3.33 -33.12
C GLU A 62 0.45 -4.32 -32.00
N VAL A 63 0.57 -3.88 -30.74
CA VAL A 63 0.27 -4.70 -29.57
C VAL A 63 -1.22 -4.69 -29.24
N VAL A 64 -1.90 -3.57 -29.50
CA VAL A 64 -3.37 -3.48 -29.41
C VAL A 64 -4.05 -4.42 -30.42
N ALA A 65 -3.48 -4.61 -31.60
CA ALA A 65 -4.00 -5.51 -32.64
C ALA A 65 -3.87 -7.01 -32.31
N GLN A 66 -2.97 -7.40 -31.39
CA GLN A 66 -2.76 -8.81 -31.04
C GLN A 66 -3.96 -9.41 -30.28
N ALA A 67 -4.42 -10.60 -30.66
CA ALA A 67 -5.50 -11.29 -29.94
C ALA A 67 -5.10 -11.66 -28.50
N VAL A 68 -3.83 -12.02 -28.31
CA VAL A 68 -3.23 -12.28 -27.00
C VAL A 68 -2.24 -11.17 -26.69
N LYS A 69 -2.42 -10.55 -25.53
CA LYS A 69 -1.61 -9.44 -25.06
C LYS A 69 -0.33 -9.99 -24.40
N PRO A 70 0.89 -9.50 -24.73
CA PRO A 70 2.10 -9.93 -24.05
C PRO A 70 1.98 -9.84 -22.52
N PRO A 71 2.68 -10.73 -21.79
CA PRO A 71 2.70 -10.66 -20.34
C PRO A 71 3.30 -9.33 -19.90
N LEU A 72 2.63 -8.69 -18.94
CA LEU A 72 3.18 -7.53 -18.24
C LEU A 72 4.02 -8.04 -17.08
N GLU A 73 5.31 -8.16 -17.35
CA GLU A 73 6.29 -8.49 -16.32
C GLU A 73 6.82 -7.20 -15.70
N PHE A 74 6.59 -7.05 -14.41
CA PHE A 74 7.20 -6.00 -13.62
C PHE A 74 8.32 -6.65 -12.81
N GLU A 75 9.51 -6.05 -12.84
CA GLU A 75 10.56 -6.48 -11.93
C GLU A 75 10.05 -6.37 -10.49
N PRO A 76 10.32 -7.38 -9.64
CA PRO A 76 9.99 -7.28 -8.23
C PRO A 76 10.66 -6.05 -7.61
N TYR A 77 9.86 -5.05 -7.27
CA TYR A 77 10.35 -3.85 -6.60
C TYR A 77 9.98 -3.88 -5.11
N LEU A 78 10.84 -3.29 -4.29
CA LEU A 78 10.60 -3.12 -2.87
C LEU A 78 10.70 -1.64 -2.52
N SER A 79 9.59 -0.99 -2.15
CA SER A 79 9.63 0.42 -1.77
C SER A 79 10.38 0.63 -0.46
N GLY A 80 11.01 1.79 -0.28
CA GLY A 80 11.70 2.14 0.97
C GLY A 80 10.78 2.05 2.19
N GLY A 81 9.52 2.49 2.06
CA GLY A 81 8.52 2.33 3.12
C GLY A 81 8.22 0.86 3.44
N SER A 82 8.15 0.01 2.41
CA SER A 82 7.99 -1.44 2.58
C SER A 82 9.21 -2.08 3.25
N LEU A 83 10.42 -1.67 2.87
CA LEU A 83 11.67 -2.15 3.45
C LEU A 83 11.80 -1.76 4.92
N VAL A 84 11.61 -0.48 5.25
CA VAL A 84 11.71 0.05 6.62
C VAL A 84 10.62 -0.53 7.53
N ALA A 85 9.44 -0.81 6.99
CA ALA A 85 8.37 -1.44 7.76
C ALA A 85 8.53 -2.97 7.92
N ARG A 86 9.57 -3.62 7.36
CA ARG A 86 9.86 -5.05 7.57
C ARG A 86 10.65 -5.28 8.86
N GLN A 87 10.13 -6.16 9.71
CA GLN A 87 10.79 -6.51 10.98
C GLN A 87 12.23 -7.03 10.78
N THR A 88 12.44 -7.89 9.78
CA THR A 88 13.77 -8.45 9.48
C THR A 88 14.77 -7.36 9.12
N PHE A 89 14.37 -6.39 8.30
CA PHE A 89 15.22 -5.26 7.92
C PHE A 89 15.59 -4.42 9.15
N ARG A 90 14.61 -4.04 9.97
CA ARG A 90 14.87 -3.28 11.22
C ARG A 90 15.74 -4.03 12.21
N ARG A 91 15.67 -5.37 12.24
CA ARG A 91 16.50 -6.20 13.11
C ARG A 91 17.96 -6.25 12.64
N LEU A 92 18.17 -6.38 11.33
CA LEU A 92 19.51 -6.48 10.73
C LEU A 92 20.23 -5.13 10.69
N PHE A 93 19.54 -4.05 10.33
CA PHE A 93 20.11 -2.73 10.09
C PHE A 93 19.82 -1.73 11.23
N ARG A 94 19.61 -2.20 12.46
CA ARG A 94 19.17 -1.36 13.61
C ARG A 94 20.10 -0.21 13.97
N SER A 95 21.39 -0.34 13.66
CA SER A 95 22.47 0.60 14.01
C SER A 95 22.95 1.42 12.82
N GLU A 96 22.48 1.09 11.62
CA GLU A 96 22.83 1.78 10.39
C GLU A 96 22.02 3.07 10.28
N ARG A 97 22.69 4.14 9.86
CA ARG A 97 22.06 5.44 9.63
C ARG A 97 22.15 5.75 8.15
N VAL A 98 21.05 6.25 7.60
CA VAL A 98 21.08 6.87 6.28
C VAL A 98 21.84 8.19 6.43
N ASP A 99 22.87 8.41 5.60
CA ASP A 99 23.70 9.62 5.59
C ASP A 99 22.81 10.86 5.37
N GLU A 100 23.14 12.00 5.98
CA GLU A 100 22.37 13.25 5.85
C GLU A 100 22.28 13.75 4.40
N LYS A 101 23.21 13.33 3.53
CA LYS A 101 23.21 13.66 2.09
C LYS A 101 22.36 12.72 1.24
N GLU A 102 21.94 11.56 1.77
CA GLU A 102 21.09 10.59 1.09
C GLU A 102 19.75 10.44 1.81
N GLY A 103 18.64 10.59 1.09
CA GLY A 103 17.31 10.56 1.70
C GLY A 103 16.52 9.33 1.27
N LEU A 104 16.01 8.54 2.23
CA LEU A 104 14.94 7.59 1.93
C LEU A 104 13.60 8.35 1.87
N GLY A 105 13.08 8.55 0.66
CA GLY A 105 11.78 9.16 0.41
C GLY A 105 10.62 8.27 0.88
N ILE A 106 10.28 8.32 2.17
CA ILE A 106 9.16 7.58 2.76
C ILE A 106 7.93 8.49 2.77
N ARG A 107 6.99 8.27 1.83
CA ARG A 107 5.79 9.12 1.70
C ARG A 107 4.67 8.80 2.68
N GLN A 108 4.52 7.54 3.12
CA GLN A 108 3.39 7.10 3.95
C GLN A 108 3.80 5.99 4.92
N VAL A 109 3.95 6.34 6.20
CA VAL A 109 4.05 5.40 7.31
C VAL A 109 3.10 5.85 8.42
N THR A 110 2.32 4.92 8.95
CA THR A 110 1.50 5.15 10.14
C THR A 110 2.26 4.61 11.34
N PHE A 111 2.31 5.37 12.43
CA PHE A 111 2.84 4.93 13.71
C PHE A 111 1.71 4.80 14.72
N VAL A 112 1.62 3.65 15.38
CA VAL A 112 0.72 3.43 16.53
C VAL A 112 1.58 3.33 17.78
N PHE A 113 1.17 4.06 18.82
CA PHE A 113 1.78 4.08 20.16
C PHE A 113 0.81 3.44 21.15
N THR A 114 1.28 2.49 21.96
CA THR A 114 0.48 1.83 23.01
C THR A 114 1.25 1.81 24.32
N ASP A 115 0.56 2.07 25.43
CA ASP A 115 1.11 1.98 26.79
C ASP A 115 0.11 1.28 27.72
N LEU A 116 0.61 0.72 28.82
CA LEU A 116 -0.20 0.14 29.88
C LEU A 116 -0.61 1.24 30.87
N LYS A 117 -1.91 1.52 30.94
CA LYS A 117 -2.48 2.50 31.87
C LYS A 117 -2.10 2.14 33.32
N GLY A 118 -1.56 3.11 34.07
CA GLY A 118 -1.20 2.94 35.47
C GLY A 118 0.07 2.10 35.69
N SER A 119 0.90 1.90 34.66
CA SER A 119 2.12 1.08 34.74
C SER A 119 3.05 1.50 35.89
N THR A 120 3.21 2.79 36.17
CA THR A 120 4.05 3.28 37.28
C THR A 120 3.57 2.82 38.66
N VAL A 121 2.27 2.92 38.95
CA VAL A 121 1.67 2.47 40.22
C VAL A 121 1.69 0.94 40.32
N MET A 122 1.67 0.25 39.18
CA MET A 122 1.78 -1.20 39.10
C MET A 122 3.14 -1.69 39.59
N TYR A 123 4.24 -1.02 39.19
CA TYR A 123 5.60 -1.32 39.64
C TYR A 123 5.75 -1.20 41.15
N GLU A 124 5.18 -0.14 41.75
CA GLU A 124 5.22 0.10 43.19
C GLU A 124 4.48 -0.97 44.00
N ARG A 125 3.40 -1.55 43.44
CA ARG A 125 2.53 -2.49 44.17
C ARG A 125 2.90 -3.96 43.98
N LEU A 126 3.38 -4.36 42.81
CA LEU A 126 3.56 -5.77 42.45
C LEU A 126 5.04 -6.20 42.37
N GLY A 127 5.96 -5.23 42.43
CA GLY A 127 7.40 -5.46 42.29
C GLY A 127 7.84 -5.69 40.85
N ASP A 128 9.11 -5.37 40.56
CA ASP A 128 9.64 -5.29 39.19
C ASP A 128 9.48 -6.58 38.37
N LEU A 129 9.71 -7.74 38.98
CA LEU A 129 9.67 -9.04 38.27
C LEU A 129 8.27 -9.41 37.79
N ASN A 130 7.23 -9.20 38.61
CA ASN A 130 5.86 -9.53 38.25
C ASN A 130 5.31 -8.58 37.18
N VAL A 131 5.63 -7.28 37.31
CA VAL A 131 5.20 -6.27 36.34
C VAL A 131 5.92 -6.47 35.00
N TYR A 132 7.19 -6.86 35.02
CA TYR A 132 7.92 -7.21 33.80
C TYR A 132 7.23 -8.33 33.00
N GLY A 133 6.72 -9.36 33.68
CA GLY A 133 5.95 -10.44 33.05
C GLY A 133 4.68 -9.93 32.35
N LEU A 134 3.90 -9.09 33.03
CA LEU A 134 2.66 -8.50 32.49
C LEU A 134 2.93 -7.58 31.29
N VAL A 135 3.97 -6.77 31.37
CA VAL A 135 4.42 -5.89 30.27
C VAL A 135 4.82 -6.73 29.06
N ARG A 136 5.58 -7.82 29.26
CA ARG A 136 5.92 -8.75 28.17
C ARG A 136 4.67 -9.39 27.56
N GLN A 137 3.72 -9.84 28.37
CA GLN A 137 2.50 -10.48 27.88
C GLN A 137 1.64 -9.51 27.04
N HIS A 138 1.48 -8.27 27.50
CA HIS A 138 0.81 -7.21 26.73
C HIS A 138 1.47 -7.02 25.36
N PHE A 139 2.80 -6.95 25.33
CA PHE A 139 3.54 -6.77 24.08
C PHE A 139 3.51 -7.99 23.17
N SER A 140 3.54 -9.21 23.70
CA SER A 140 3.37 -10.43 22.89
C SER A 140 1.98 -10.47 22.23
N LEU A 141 0.94 -10.02 22.93
CA LEU A 141 -0.42 -9.96 22.38
C LEU A 141 -0.51 -8.95 21.24
N LEU A 142 0.10 -7.77 21.38
CA LEU A 142 0.17 -6.78 20.29
C LEU A 142 0.94 -7.30 19.07
N GLU A 143 2.02 -8.05 19.27
CA GLU A 143 2.74 -8.72 18.19
C GLU A 143 1.86 -9.73 17.45
N MET A 144 1.14 -10.58 18.19
CA MET A 144 0.23 -11.55 17.62
C MET A 144 -0.89 -10.88 16.82
N VAL A 145 -1.50 -9.82 17.36
CA VAL A 145 -2.57 -9.05 16.69
C VAL A 145 -2.04 -8.37 15.43
N ALA A 146 -0.87 -7.76 15.49
CA ALA A 146 -0.24 -7.13 14.33
C ALA A 146 0.06 -8.16 13.22
N GLN A 147 0.55 -9.35 13.58
CA GLN A 147 0.76 -10.45 12.64
C GLN A 147 -0.56 -11.01 12.08
N ARG A 148 -1.62 -11.07 12.87
CA ARG A 148 -2.93 -11.63 12.47
C ARG A 148 -3.71 -10.71 11.55
N HIS A 149 -3.67 -9.39 11.76
CA HIS A 149 -4.35 -8.41 10.90
C HIS A 149 -3.53 -8.03 9.65
N TRP A 150 -2.53 -8.84 9.32
CA TRP A 150 -1.78 -8.80 8.08
C TRP A 150 -2.69 -9.06 6.86
N PHE A 151 -2.53 -8.25 5.81
CA PHE A 151 -3.01 -8.56 4.46
C PHE A 151 -1.82 -8.58 3.49
N PRO A 152 -1.84 -9.41 2.44
CA PRO A 152 -0.76 -9.46 1.45
C PRO A 152 -0.48 -8.06 0.87
N GLY A 153 0.68 -7.50 1.18
CA GLY A 153 1.12 -6.17 0.73
C GLY A 153 1.24 -5.09 1.80
N ALA A 154 0.76 -5.29 3.03
CA ALA A 154 0.95 -4.35 4.14
C ALA A 154 2.18 -4.76 4.97
N ASN A 155 3.29 -4.03 4.86
CA ASN A 155 4.46 -4.31 5.70
C ASN A 155 4.21 -3.77 7.11
N CYS A 156 4.18 -4.61 8.14
CA CYS A 156 4.09 -4.18 9.53
C CYS A 156 5.33 -4.59 10.32
N SER A 157 5.93 -3.65 11.04
CA SER A 157 6.99 -3.95 12.00
C SER A 157 6.59 -3.47 13.38
N VAL A 158 7.02 -4.23 14.38
CA VAL A 158 6.78 -3.92 15.78
C VAL A 158 8.13 -3.75 16.44
N SER A 159 8.42 -2.55 16.94
CA SER A 159 9.66 -2.30 17.68
C SER A 159 9.39 -1.68 19.02
N HIS A 160 10.28 -2.00 19.96
CA HIS A 160 10.25 -1.52 21.33
C HIS A 160 11.16 -0.31 21.43
N VAL A 161 10.61 0.82 21.87
CA VAL A 161 11.39 1.99 22.30
C VAL A 161 10.94 2.29 23.73
N GLY A 162 11.64 1.71 24.71
CA GLY A 162 11.21 1.80 26.11
C GLY A 162 9.81 1.21 26.34
N ARG A 163 8.88 2.02 26.87
CA ARG A 163 7.46 1.63 27.13
C ARG A 163 6.55 1.74 25.90
N VAL A 164 7.08 2.17 24.77
CA VAL A 164 6.30 2.43 23.55
C VAL A 164 6.57 1.34 22.51
N LYS A 165 5.50 0.77 21.96
CA LYS A 165 5.58 0.06 20.68
C LYS A 165 5.28 1.01 19.54
N LEU A 166 6.11 0.93 18.50
CA LEU A 166 5.95 1.63 17.24
C LEU A 166 5.55 0.61 16.17
N VAL A 167 4.27 0.62 15.78
CA VAL A 167 3.79 -0.17 14.64
C VAL A 167 3.92 0.68 13.39
N ALA A 168 4.86 0.35 12.50
CA ALA A 168 5.01 1.01 11.21
C ALA A 168 4.29 0.19 10.14
N THR A 169 3.26 0.73 9.50
CA THR A 169 2.60 0.10 8.35
C THR A 169 3.05 0.73 7.03
N GLY A 170 3.65 -0.05 6.15
CA GLY A 170 4.10 0.37 4.82
C GLY A 170 2.99 0.26 3.77
N GLU A 171 2.79 1.38 3.07
CA GLU A 171 2.11 1.63 1.79
C GLU A 171 0.79 0.89 1.45
N ARG A 172 -0.30 1.66 1.29
CA ARG A 172 -1.38 1.28 0.34
C ARG A 172 -0.86 1.58 -1.06
N ARG A 173 -0.89 0.59 -1.98
CA ARG A 173 -0.74 0.83 -3.42
C ARG A 173 -1.65 2.00 -3.84
N ARG A 174 -1.10 3.19 -4.03
CA ARG A 174 -1.71 4.20 -4.90
C ARG A 174 -1.19 3.95 -6.31
N PRO A 175 -2.00 4.15 -7.35
CA PRO A 175 -1.52 4.11 -8.72
C PRO A 175 -0.40 5.14 -8.87
N LEU A 176 0.68 4.73 -9.54
CA LEU A 176 1.82 5.59 -9.89
C LEU A 176 1.28 6.77 -10.71
N SER A 177 1.26 7.95 -10.11
CA SER A 177 1.14 9.21 -10.84
C SER A 177 2.55 9.60 -11.30
N PHE A 178 2.81 9.46 -12.60
CA PHE A 178 3.99 10.05 -13.25
C PHE A 178 3.73 11.54 -13.56
N PRO A 179 4.78 12.38 -13.60
CA PRO A 179 4.69 13.82 -13.77
C PRO A 179 4.11 14.25 -15.12
#